data_AF-A0A9Q5CD87-F1
#
_entry.id   AF-A0A9Q5CD87-F1
#
_cell.length_a   1.000
_cell.length_b   1.000
_cell.length_c   1.000
_cell.angle_alpha   90.00
_cell.angle_beta   90.00
_cell.angle_gamma   90.00
#
_symmetry.space_group_name_H-M   'P 1'
#
loop_
_entity.id
_entity.type
_entity.pdbx_description
1 polymer ?
#
loop_
_entity_poly.entity_id
_entity_poly.type
_entity_poly.pdbx_seq_one_letter_code
_entity_poly.pdbx_strand_id
1 'polypeptide(L)'
;MNEAPLRLFDILPMVDHSSNLALTAILSLTVLFTLFIAIWYRFFTPLAKLQRALSNQSMTPRQGCHQLAGIMVIDTALLQELNRLRFQPVEPTLDEVQTLIKRARHVL
;
A
#
# COMPACT_ATOMS: atom_id res chain seq x y z
N MET A 1 -75.33 -5.98 7.47
CA MET A 1 -74.19 -6.82 7.05
C MET A 1 -73.42 -6.03 6.00
N ASN A 2 -72.35 -5.35 6.43
CA ASN A 2 -71.47 -4.61 5.54
C ASN A 2 -70.19 -5.42 5.36
N GLU A 3 -70.08 -6.14 4.25
CA GLU A 3 -68.85 -6.82 3.86
C GLU A 3 -67.95 -5.82 3.15
N ALA A 4 -67.06 -5.18 3.91
CA ALA A 4 -65.96 -4.43 3.33
C ALA A 4 -64.96 -5.44 2.73
N PRO A 5 -64.63 -5.36 1.42
CA PRO A 5 -63.68 -6.28 0.83
C PRO A 5 -62.30 -6.03 1.43
N LEU A 6 -61.78 -7.04 2.14
CA LEU A 6 -60.38 -7.07 2.61
C LEU A 6 -59.47 -6.82 1.40
N ARG A 7 -58.76 -5.69 1.41
CA ARG A 7 -57.78 -5.35 0.40
C ARG A 7 -56.60 -6.30 0.51
N LEU A 8 -56.54 -7.28 -0.39
CA LEU A 8 -55.47 -8.27 -0.57
C LEU A 8 -54.06 -7.68 -0.80
N PHE A 9 -53.91 -6.35 -0.83
CA PHE A 9 -52.64 -5.66 -1.02
C PHE A 9 -51.86 -5.40 0.27
N ASP A 10 -52.45 -5.67 1.45
CA ASP A 10 -51.80 -5.44 2.76
C ASP A 10 -50.93 -6.61 3.26
N ILE A 11 -50.70 -7.65 2.45
CA ILE A 11 -49.89 -8.82 2.84
C ILE A 11 -48.65 -8.98 1.95
N LEU A 12 -48.09 -7.88 1.45
CA LEU A 12 -46.71 -7.92 0.99
C LEU A 12 -45.81 -7.88 2.23
N PRO A 13 -45.00 -8.93 2.51
CA PRO A 13 -43.96 -8.80 3.51
C PRO A 13 -43.06 -7.66 3.05
N MET A 14 -43.00 -6.61 3.87
CA MET A 14 -42.07 -5.51 3.68
C MET A 14 -40.67 -6.12 3.72
N VAL A 15 -40.04 -6.26 2.56
CA VAL A 15 -38.73 -6.91 2.43
C VAL A 15 -37.78 -6.14 3.33
N ASP A 16 -37.33 -6.76 4.42
CA ASP A 16 -36.42 -6.16 5.37
C ASP A 16 -35.10 -5.80 4.67
N HIS A 17 -34.91 -4.51 4.37
CA HIS A 17 -33.70 -3.96 3.78
C HIS A 17 -32.50 -3.97 4.76
N SER A 18 -32.69 -4.51 5.98
CA SER A 18 -31.64 -4.68 6.99
C SER A 18 -30.47 -5.52 6.48
N SER A 19 -30.74 -6.50 5.62
CA SER A 19 -29.75 -7.34 4.94
C SER A 19 -28.80 -6.53 4.05
N ASN A 20 -29.32 -5.53 3.33
CA ASN A 20 -28.52 -4.67 2.45
C ASN A 20 -27.65 -3.68 3.24
N LEU A 21 -28.12 -3.20 4.40
CA LEU A 21 -27.34 -2.30 5.26
C LEU A 21 -26.13 -3.01 5.87
N ALA A 22 -26.29 -4.24 6.34
CA ALA A 22 -25.16 -5.02 6.85
C ALA A 22 -24.13 -5.31 5.74
N LEU A 23 -24.61 -5.65 4.54
CA LEU A 23 -23.74 -5.98 3.40
C LEU A 23 -22.98 -4.74 2.89
N THR A 24 -23.65 -3.59 2.81
CA THR A 24 -23.01 -2.31 2.45
C THR A 24 -22.03 -1.82 3.52
N ALA A 25 -22.34 -2.02 4.81
CA ALA A 25 -21.42 -1.73 5.91
C ALA A 25 -20.16 -2.61 5.83
N ILE A 26 -20.30 -3.91 5.55
CA ILE A 26 -19.16 -4.82 5.38
C ILE A 26 -18.31 -4.42 4.16
N LEU A 27 -18.94 -4.11 3.04
CA LEU A 27 -18.24 -3.68 1.83
C LEU A 27 -17.46 -2.38 2.06
N SER A 28 -18.11 -1.36 2.63
CA SER A 28 -17.46 -0.09 2.95
C SER A 28 -16.31 -0.26 3.94
N LEU A 29 -16.48 -1.08 4.98
CA LEU A 29 -15.41 -1.39 5.92
C LEU A 29 -14.23 -2.09 5.24
N THR A 30 -14.51 -3.03 4.34
CA THR A 30 -13.47 -3.76 3.59
C THR A 30 -12.69 -2.81 2.66
N VAL A 31 -13.39 -1.89 2.00
CA VAL A 31 -12.75 -0.86 1.17
C VAL A 31 -11.89 0.08 2.02
N LEU A 32 -12.39 0.54 3.16
CA LEU A 32 -11.62 1.39 4.07
C LEU A 32 -10.40 0.66 4.63
N PHE A 33 -10.55 -0.61 4.99
CA PHE A 33 -9.48 -1.43 5.53
C PHE A 33 -8.38 -1.70 4.49
N THR A 34 -8.77 -2.05 3.25
CA THR A 34 -7.80 -2.24 2.16
C THR A 34 -7.08 -0.93 1.82
N LEU A 35 -7.80 0.20 1.80
CA LEU A 35 -7.21 1.51 1.56
C LEU A 35 -6.27 1.92 2.71
N PHE A 36 -6.63 1.62 3.95
CA PHE A 36 -5.76 1.82 5.12
C PHE A 36 -4.49 0.99 5.00
N ILE A 37 -4.59 -0.30 4.65
CA ILE A 37 -3.41 -1.17 4.43
C ILE A 37 -2.55 -0.62 3.29
N ALA A 38 -3.15 -0.21 2.18
CA ALA A 38 -2.41 0.33 1.04
C ALA A 38 -1.63 1.59 1.42
N ILE A 39 -2.25 2.52 2.17
CA ILE A 39 -1.57 3.70 2.71
C ILE A 39 -0.49 3.26 3.69
N TRP A 40 -0.80 2.39 4.65
CA TRP A 40 0.17 1.91 5.62
C TRP A 40 1.42 1.33 4.93
N TYR A 41 1.22 0.44 3.97
CA TYR A 41 2.28 -0.16 3.18
C TYR A 41 3.07 0.89 2.39
N ARG A 42 2.39 1.87 1.78
CA ARG A 42 3.04 2.96 1.05
C ARG A 42 3.92 3.83 1.94
N PHE A 43 3.55 4.02 3.21
CA PHE A 43 4.20 5.00 4.09
C PHE A 43 5.17 4.40 5.12
N PHE A 44 4.94 3.17 5.58
CA PHE A 44 5.67 2.56 6.69
C PHE A 44 6.66 1.47 6.28
N THR A 45 6.69 1.08 5.00
CA THR A 45 7.70 0.17 4.48
C THR A 45 9.13 0.71 4.65
N PRO A 46 10.12 -0.16 4.90
CA PRO A 46 11.50 0.26 5.12
C PRO A 46 12.08 1.03 3.91
N LEU A 47 11.68 0.66 2.68
CA LEU A 47 12.01 1.39 1.46
C LEU A 47 11.45 2.82 1.43
N ALA A 48 10.21 3.02 1.89
CA ALA A 48 9.61 4.34 1.95
C ALA A 48 10.29 5.24 2.99
N LYS A 49 10.68 4.68 4.14
CA LYS A 49 11.47 5.40 5.15
C LYS A 49 12.85 5.78 4.61
N LEU A 50 13.53 4.86 3.93
CA LEU A 50 14.83 5.09 3.29
C LEU A 50 14.74 6.21 2.24
N GLN A 51 13.72 6.17 1.38
CA GLN A 51 13.50 7.18 0.35
C GLN A 51 13.29 8.57 0.96
N ARG A 52 12.54 8.68 2.06
CA ARG A 52 12.36 9.96 2.77
C ARG A 52 13.65 10.44 3.43
N ALA A 53 14.40 9.55 4.07
CA ALA A 53 15.68 9.91 4.69
C ALA A 53 16.67 10.47 3.66
N LEU A 54 16.75 9.87 2.48
CA LEU A 54 17.56 10.37 1.37
C LEU A 54 17.02 11.71 0.83
N SER A 55 15.70 11.84 0.65
CA SER A 55 15.08 13.08 0.17
C SER A 55 15.27 14.25 1.13
N ASN A 56 15.24 13.99 2.43
CA ASN A 56 15.44 15.01 3.46
C ASN A 56 16.92 15.28 3.76
N GLN A 57 17.84 14.66 3.02
CA GLN A 57 19.29 14.75 3.22
C GLN A 57 19.73 14.37 4.65
N SER A 58 18.91 13.62 5.39
CA SER A 58 19.23 13.17 6.75
C SER A 58 20.22 12.02 6.75
N MET A 59 20.56 11.48 5.58
CA MET A 59 21.47 10.37 5.38
C MET A 59 22.21 10.53 4.06
N THR A 60 23.48 10.12 4.01
CA THR A 60 24.25 10.20 2.76
C THR A 60 23.79 9.14 1.76
N PRO A 61 23.92 9.38 0.44
CA PRO A 61 23.59 8.40 -0.59
C PRO A 61 24.28 7.05 -0.40
N ARG A 62 25.56 7.05 0.03
CA ARG A 62 26.31 5.82 0.29
C ARG A 62 25.74 5.03 1.48
N GLN A 63 25.40 5.71 2.58
CA GLN A 63 24.68 5.07 3.70
C GLN A 63 23.34 4.52 3.22
N GLY A 64 22.65 5.24 2.32
CA GLY A 64 21.46 4.79 1.58
C GLY A 64 21.63 3.42 0.95
N CYS A 65 22.71 3.26 0.17
CA CYS A 65 23.04 1.99 -0.47
C CYS A 65 23.32 0.86 0.54
N HIS A 66 23.98 1.15 1.66
CA HIS A 66 24.23 0.16 2.71
C HIS A 66 22.92 -0.33 3.36
N GLN A 67 22.01 0.59 3.71
CA GLN A 67 20.71 0.21 4.25
C GLN A 67 19.85 -0.51 3.22
N LEU A 68 19.88 -0.08 1.95
CA LEU A 68 19.15 -0.74 0.87
C LEU A 68 19.62 -2.20 0.69
N ALA A 69 20.91 -2.49 0.86
CA ALA A 69 21.45 -3.85 0.74
C ALA A 69 20.96 -4.79 1.85
N GLY A 70 20.63 -4.25 3.03
CA GLY A 70 19.99 -5.04 4.09
C GLY A 70 18.51 -5.35 3.81
N ILE A 71 17.86 -4.58 2.92
CA ILE A 71 16.45 -4.72 2.57
C ILE A 71 16.29 -5.57 1.29
N MET A 72 17.18 -5.39 0.31
CA MET A 72 17.21 -6.13 -0.96
C MET A 72 17.99 -7.44 -0.79
N VAL A 73 17.29 -8.54 -0.51
CA VAL A 73 17.92 -9.88 -0.42
C VAL A 73 17.55 -10.76 -1.63
N ILE A 74 16.54 -10.39 -2.42
CA ILE A 74 15.85 -11.32 -3.33
C ILE A 74 16.32 -11.18 -4.79
N ASP A 75 16.64 -9.97 -5.27
CA ASP A 75 17.01 -9.73 -6.67
C ASP A 75 18.53 -9.61 -6.85
N THR A 76 19.14 -10.61 -7.49
CA THR A 76 20.58 -10.67 -7.74
C THR A 76 21.09 -9.59 -8.70
N ALA A 77 20.27 -9.15 -9.66
CA ALA A 77 20.68 -8.13 -10.64
C ALA A 77 20.71 -6.74 -9.99
N LEU A 78 19.67 -6.39 -9.25
CA LEU A 78 19.63 -5.15 -8.48
C LEU A 78 20.71 -5.13 -7.38
N LEU A 79 21.01 -6.27 -6.77
CA LEU A 79 22.05 -6.39 -5.75
C LEU A 79 23.46 -6.17 -6.33
N GLN A 80 23.72 -6.62 -7.57
CA GLN A 80 24.97 -6.31 -8.27
C GLN A 80 25.11 -4.81 -8.59
N GLU A 81 24.05 -4.19 -9.12
CA GLU A 81 24.02 -2.73 -9.40
C GLU A 81 24.22 -1.93 -8.10
N LEU A 82 23.57 -2.36 -7.02
CA LEU A 82 23.72 -1.77 -5.69
C LEU A 82 25.13 -1.90 -5.14
N ASN A 83 25.75 -3.09 -5.23
CA ASN A 83 27.12 -3.31 -4.79
C ASN A 83 28.11 -2.45 -5.56
N ARG A 84 27.91 -2.28 -6.87
CA ARG A 84 28.72 -1.38 -7.68
C ARG A 84 28.64 0.07 -7.16
N LEU A 85 27.44 0.58 -6.88
CA LEU A 85 27.25 1.92 -6.32
C LEU A 85 27.73 2.06 -4.87
N ARG A 86 27.73 0.97 -4.10
CA ARG A 86 28.17 0.97 -2.71
C ARG A 86 29.69 1.03 -2.57
N PHE A 87 30.41 0.34 -3.47
CA PHE A 87 31.85 0.16 -3.39
C PHE A 87 32.64 1.00 -4.40
N GLN A 88 31.98 1.81 -5.23
CA GLN A 88 32.68 2.75 -6.10
C GLN A 88 33.43 3.83 -5.28
N PRO A 89 34.58 4.31 -5.77
CA PRO A 89 35.39 5.29 -5.06
C PRO A 89 34.67 6.64 -4.89
N VAL A 90 33.93 7.08 -5.91
CA VAL A 90 33.16 8.33 -5.91
C VAL A 90 31.85 8.15 -5.14
N GLU A 91 31.38 9.18 -4.44
CA GLU A 91 30.09 9.12 -3.76
C GLU A 91 28.94 8.98 -4.78
N PRO A 92 28.03 8.00 -4.61
CA PRO A 92 26.90 7.86 -5.52
C PRO A 92 25.98 9.07 -5.46
N THR A 93 25.40 9.43 -6.60
CA THR A 93 24.47 10.56 -6.63
C THR A 93 23.14 10.18 -6.00
N LEU A 94 22.45 11.17 -5.44
CA LEU A 94 21.15 10.96 -4.81
C LEU A 94 20.11 10.42 -5.80
N ASP A 95 20.16 10.86 -7.06
CA ASP A 95 19.21 10.44 -8.10
C ASP A 95 19.43 8.97 -8.52
N GLU A 96 20.68 8.52 -8.62
CA GLU A 96 21.00 7.10 -8.87
C GLU A 96 20.42 6.20 -7.77
N VAL A 97 20.64 6.55 -6.50
CA VAL A 97 20.13 5.77 -5.36
C VAL A 97 18.61 5.78 -5.32
N GLN A 98 17.96 6.92 -5.60
CA GLN A 98 16.50 7.00 -5.66
C GLN A 98 15.91 6.16 -6.80
N THR A 99 16.57 6.14 -7.96
CA THR A 99 16.15 5.34 -9.10
C THR A 99 16.22 3.85 -8.77
N LEU A 100 17.29 3.43 -8.07
CA LEU A 100 17.47 2.06 -7.62
C LEU A 100 16.41 1.65 -6.57
N ILE A 101 16.09 2.53 -5.62
CA ILE A 101 14.99 2.33 -4.65
C ILE A 101 13.62 2.20 -5.34
N LYS A 102 13.36 3.02 -6.37
CA LYS A 102 12.12 2.91 -7.16
C LYS A 102 12.02 1.55 -7.85
N ARG A 103 13.10 1.08 -8.47
CA ARG A 103 13.16 -0.25 -9.09
C ARG A 103 12.97 -1.36 -8.05
N ALA A 104 13.60 -1.24 -6.88
CA ALA A 104 13.43 -2.15 -5.73
C ALA A 104 11.96 -2.40 -5.39
N ARG A 105 11.19 -1.31 -5.33
CA ARG A 105 9.79 -1.32 -4.91
C ARG A 105 8.86 -1.98 -5.94
N HIS A 106 9.32 -2.17 -7.18
CA HIS A 106 8.55 -2.87 -8.20
C HIS A 106 8.81 -4.37 -8.23
N VAL A 107 9.88 -4.84 -7.58
CA VAL A 107 10.28 -6.26 -7.54
C VAL A 107 9.89 -6.94 -6.23
N LEU A 108 9.76 -6.17 -5.14
CA LEU A 108 9.29 -6.61 -3.82
C LEU A 108 7.78 -6.46 -3.67
#